data_AF-A0A931SHL4-F1
#
_entry.id   AF-A0A931SHL4-F1
#
_cell.length_a   1.000
_cell.length_b   1.000
_cell.length_c   1.000
_cell.angle_alpha   90.00
_cell.angle_beta   90.00
_cell.angle_gamma   90.00
#
_symmetry.space_group_name_H-M   'P 1'
#
loop_
_entity.id
_entity.type
_entity.pdbx_description
1 polymer ?
#
loop_
_entity_poly.entity_id
_entity_poly.type
_entity_poly.pdbx_seq_one_letter_code
_entity_poly.pdbx_strand_id
1 'polypeptide(L)'
;MLLLAGCATPQYAVRPTPAPEESADALEIEREISAIQAREFEQQGARRLGWNERLAGMDVQGVVDRLSRVTERPALHYRAYLYADDDPNAAALADGRIYLSTGMVQYLAGRGSRVDELAFILAHELAHTVAQHLVKRYRRLQQQQLMIALAAAGAAAATRGASDAAQQAGRIAVDAVGLLQDVANSGYSQEQELEADQLGIRYVSRAGFAPRAALDLLQDFSRFDYPWPFMRTHPYTSVRRDYLERYLAETSSGIRYRPTHPANDRYLIPDVEAQRKALREAQRLYPRGSVSWQNLQRQLEALDR
;
A
#
# COMPACT_ATOMS: atom_id res chain seq x y z
N MET A 1 35.26 8.79 -35.94
CA MET A 1 34.73 7.86 -34.93
C MET A 1 33.40 8.41 -34.44
N LEU A 2 32.27 7.95 -35.01
CA LEU A 2 30.95 8.23 -34.44
C LEU A 2 30.75 7.33 -33.22
N LEU A 3 30.66 7.93 -32.04
CA LEU A 3 30.21 7.25 -30.82
C LEU A 3 28.68 7.13 -30.90
N LEU A 4 28.20 5.93 -31.24
CA LEU A 4 26.81 5.55 -31.05
C LEU A 4 26.55 5.45 -29.54
N ALA A 5 25.95 6.51 -28.97
CA ALA A 5 25.33 6.45 -27.66
C ALA A 5 24.11 5.53 -27.77
N GLY A 6 24.28 4.25 -27.43
CA GLY A 6 23.15 3.35 -27.23
C GLY A 6 22.31 3.89 -26.08
N CYS A 7 21.04 4.20 -26.35
CA CYS A 7 20.07 4.46 -25.31
C CYS A 7 19.98 3.19 -24.44
N ALA A 8 20.66 3.21 -23.29
CA ALA A 8 20.44 2.20 -22.27
C ALA A 8 19.00 2.38 -21.79
N THR A 9 18.11 1.47 -22.20
CA THR A 9 16.82 1.33 -21.55
C THR A 9 17.12 0.99 -20.08
N PRO A 10 16.64 1.78 -19.10
CA PRO A 10 16.84 1.43 -17.71
C PRO A 10 16.18 0.07 -17.48
N GLN A 11 17.00 -0.96 -17.28
CA GLN A 11 16.55 -2.25 -16.78
C GLN A 11 16.21 -2.03 -15.30
N TYR A 12 14.95 -1.69 -15.03
CA TYR A 12 14.37 -1.76 -13.70
C TYR A 12 14.14 -3.23 -13.33
N ALA A 13 15.21 -4.02 -13.24
CA ALA A 13 15.15 -5.38 -12.70
C ALA A 13 15.00 -5.26 -11.18
N VAL A 14 13.80 -5.47 -10.66
CA VAL A 14 13.58 -5.54 -9.22
C VAL A 14 14.28 -6.79 -8.69
N ARG A 15 15.13 -6.59 -7.68
CA ARG A 15 15.85 -7.69 -7.03
C ARG A 15 14.87 -8.60 -6.28
N PRO A 16 15.17 -9.89 -6.11
CA PRO A 16 14.34 -10.75 -5.27
C PRO A 16 14.17 -10.12 -3.88
N THR A 17 12.92 -9.99 -3.43
CA THR A 17 12.61 -9.52 -2.08
C THR A 17 13.24 -10.48 -1.07
N PRO A 18 14.12 -10.01 -0.17
CA PRO A 18 14.67 -10.84 0.88
C PRO A 18 13.57 -11.33 1.82
N ALA A 19 13.82 -12.45 2.50
CA ALA A 19 12.89 -12.95 3.51
C ALA A 19 12.63 -11.88 4.58
N PRO A 20 11.38 -11.73 5.08
CA PRO A 20 11.06 -10.82 6.15
C PRO A 20 11.89 -11.14 7.40
N GLU A 21 12.36 -10.10 8.08
CA GLU A 21 13.08 -10.23 9.34
C GLU A 21 12.09 -10.28 10.51
N GLU A 22 12.19 -11.33 11.32
CA GLU A 22 11.34 -11.55 12.51
C GLU A 22 12.11 -11.37 13.83
N SER A 23 13.19 -10.58 13.82
CA SER A 23 13.94 -10.26 15.04
C SER A 23 13.09 -9.41 16.00
N ALA A 24 13.38 -9.51 17.30
CA ALA A 24 12.66 -8.73 18.32
C ALA A 24 12.73 -7.21 18.06
N ASP A 25 13.89 -6.72 17.61
CA ASP A 25 14.11 -5.32 17.23
C ASP A 25 13.23 -4.90 16.04
N ALA A 26 13.17 -5.73 14.98
CA ALA A 26 12.32 -5.44 13.83
C ALA A 26 10.84 -5.36 14.23
N LEU A 27 10.37 -6.34 15.01
CA LEU A 27 8.97 -6.39 15.49
C LEU A 27 8.63 -5.21 16.41
N GLU A 28 9.57 -4.75 17.22
CA GLU A 28 9.39 -3.55 18.06
C GLU A 28 9.24 -2.29 17.21
N ILE A 29 10.10 -2.09 16.20
CA ILE A 29 9.99 -0.98 15.25
C ILE A 29 8.64 -1.02 14.51
N GLU A 30 8.21 -2.20 14.04
CA GLU A 30 6.90 -2.37 13.39
C GLU A 30 5.76 -1.93 14.29
N ARG A 31 5.78 -2.35 15.56
CA ARG A 31 4.77 -1.98 16.56
C ARG A 31 4.73 -0.48 16.80
N GLU A 32 5.90 0.17 16.96
CA GLU A 32 5.98 1.60 17.26
C GLU A 32 5.51 2.48 16.09
N ILE A 33 5.96 2.18 14.87
CA ILE A 33 5.51 2.89 13.66
C ILE A 33 4.00 2.69 13.48
N SER A 34 3.51 1.45 13.62
CA SER A 34 2.09 1.15 13.48
C SER A 34 1.24 1.84 14.57
N ALA A 35 1.76 1.98 15.79
CA ALA A 35 1.08 2.73 16.86
C ALA A 35 0.95 4.23 16.54
N ILE A 36 1.91 4.82 15.84
CA ILE A 36 1.83 6.22 15.37
C ILE A 36 0.75 6.34 14.30
N GLN A 37 0.82 5.53 13.24
CA GLN A 37 -0.11 5.59 12.11
C GLN A 37 -1.55 5.26 12.52
N ALA A 38 -1.75 4.27 13.38
CA ALA A 38 -3.08 3.87 13.81
C ALA A 38 -3.85 4.96 14.55
N ARG A 39 -3.17 5.82 15.32
CA ARG A 39 -3.82 6.92 16.03
C ARG A 39 -4.55 7.86 15.07
N GLU A 40 -4.00 8.10 13.89
CA GLU A 40 -4.63 8.96 12.88
C GLU A 40 -5.95 8.36 12.38
N PHE A 41 -5.95 7.07 12.04
CA PHE A 41 -7.15 6.37 11.60
C PHE A 41 -8.19 6.22 12.73
N GLU A 42 -7.75 5.95 13.95
CA GLU A 42 -8.64 5.85 15.12
C GLU A 42 -9.33 7.19 15.41
N GLN A 43 -8.63 8.32 15.27
CA GLN A 43 -9.22 9.66 15.38
C GLN A 43 -10.25 9.95 14.28
N GLN A 44 -10.11 9.31 13.11
CA GLN A 44 -11.07 9.36 12.01
C GLN A 44 -12.23 8.34 12.15
N GLY A 45 -12.37 7.74 13.34
CA GLY A 45 -13.46 6.83 13.64
C GLY A 45 -13.30 5.45 13.00
N ALA A 46 -12.07 5.01 12.75
CA ALA A 46 -11.81 3.68 12.23
C ALA A 46 -12.47 2.61 13.10
N ARG A 47 -13.24 1.73 12.45
CA ARG A 47 -13.85 0.56 13.08
C ARG A 47 -13.36 -0.71 12.43
N ARG A 48 -13.20 -1.76 13.23
CA ARG A 48 -12.87 -3.08 12.71
C ARG A 48 -14.03 -3.62 11.86
N LEU A 49 -13.71 -4.21 10.72
CA LEU A 49 -14.68 -4.93 9.90
C LEU A 49 -14.95 -6.32 10.48
N GLY A 50 -16.22 -6.71 10.47
CA GLY A 50 -16.65 -8.04 10.84
C GLY A 50 -16.21 -9.09 9.82
N TRP A 51 -16.16 -10.35 10.25
CA TRP A 51 -15.98 -11.48 9.34
C TRP A 51 -17.16 -11.56 8.38
N ASN A 52 -16.89 -11.70 7.07
CA ASN A 52 -17.88 -11.70 6.00
C ASN A 52 -18.71 -10.40 5.90
N GLU A 53 -18.29 -9.32 6.56
CA GLU A 53 -18.93 -8.01 6.38
C GLU A 53 -18.70 -7.55 4.95
N ARG A 54 -19.78 -7.24 4.23
CA ARG A 54 -19.72 -6.80 2.84
C ARG A 54 -19.87 -5.29 2.72
N LEU A 55 -18.91 -4.67 2.07
CA LEU A 55 -18.94 -3.26 1.69
C LEU A 55 -19.12 -3.20 0.17
N ALA A 56 -20.29 -2.75 -0.30
CA ALA A 56 -20.61 -2.73 -1.72
C ALA A 56 -20.43 -4.13 -2.37
N GLY A 57 -20.92 -5.17 -1.69
CA GLY A 57 -20.74 -6.57 -2.08
C GLY A 57 -19.32 -7.15 -1.92
N MET A 58 -18.30 -6.35 -1.58
CA MET A 58 -16.93 -6.81 -1.37
C MET A 58 -16.71 -7.29 0.07
N ASP A 59 -16.17 -8.49 0.24
CA ASP A 59 -15.73 -9.00 1.55
C ASP A 59 -14.25 -8.66 1.76
N VAL A 60 -13.99 -7.47 2.33
CA VAL A 60 -12.64 -6.92 2.48
C VAL A 60 -11.76 -7.82 3.35
N GLN A 61 -12.27 -8.27 4.51
CA GLN A 61 -11.52 -9.16 5.40
C GLN A 61 -11.25 -10.52 4.73
N GLY A 62 -12.23 -11.08 4.00
CA GLY A 62 -12.01 -12.33 3.27
C GLY A 62 -10.96 -12.23 2.17
N VAL A 63 -10.88 -11.09 1.46
CA VAL A 63 -9.81 -10.82 0.48
C VAL A 63 -8.45 -10.72 1.18
N VAL A 64 -8.36 -9.97 2.28
CA VAL A 64 -7.13 -9.87 3.11
C VAL A 64 -6.66 -11.26 3.55
N ASP A 65 -7.55 -12.09 4.08
CA ASP A 65 -7.21 -13.43 4.55
C ASP A 65 -6.71 -14.33 3.43
N ARG A 66 -7.26 -14.16 2.23
CA ARG A 66 -6.86 -14.95 1.06
C ARG A 66 -5.48 -14.54 0.54
N LEU A 67 -5.19 -13.24 0.53
CA LEU A 67 -3.90 -12.70 0.15
C LEU A 67 -2.82 -13.06 1.17
N SER A 68 -3.08 -12.90 2.47
CA SER A 68 -2.10 -13.14 3.52
C SER A 68 -1.57 -14.58 3.53
N ARG A 69 -2.40 -15.57 3.19
CA ARG A 69 -2.00 -16.98 3.10
C ARG A 69 -0.95 -17.28 2.02
N VAL A 70 -0.78 -16.39 1.04
CA VAL A 70 0.14 -16.60 -0.10
C VAL A 70 1.35 -15.66 -0.08
N THR A 71 1.51 -14.87 0.99
CA THR A 71 2.68 -14.03 1.24
C THR A 71 3.77 -14.78 2.01
N GLU A 72 4.91 -14.13 2.18
CA GLU A 72 6.01 -14.61 3.00
C GLU A 72 5.80 -14.38 4.52
N ARG A 73 4.69 -13.77 4.96
CA ARG A 73 4.33 -13.58 6.38
C ARG A 73 2.91 -14.08 6.73
N PRO A 74 2.57 -15.36 6.45
CA PRO A 74 1.22 -15.87 6.69
C PRO A 74 0.81 -15.95 8.16
N ALA A 75 1.79 -15.92 9.08
CA ALA A 75 1.56 -15.93 10.53
C ALA A 75 1.18 -14.56 11.11
N LEU A 76 1.42 -13.47 10.37
CA LEU A 76 1.03 -12.12 10.81
C LEU A 76 -0.50 -11.99 10.83
N HIS A 77 -1.05 -11.43 11.91
CA HIS A 77 -2.49 -11.32 12.10
C HIS A 77 -3.08 -10.11 11.37
N TYR A 78 -3.44 -10.30 10.10
CA TYR A 78 -4.05 -9.23 9.32
C TYR A 78 -5.51 -8.96 9.72
N ARG A 79 -5.85 -7.67 9.85
CA ARG A 79 -7.19 -7.21 10.28
C ARG A 79 -7.60 -5.97 9.50
N ALA A 80 -8.77 -6.01 8.86
CA ALA A 80 -9.31 -4.91 8.09
C ALA A 80 -10.17 -3.97 8.96
N TYR A 81 -10.03 -2.68 8.70
CA TYR A 81 -10.73 -1.58 9.34
C TYR A 81 -11.29 -0.66 8.26
N LEU A 82 -12.47 -0.11 8.51
CA LEU A 82 -13.08 0.94 7.70
C LEU A 82 -13.05 2.23 8.49
N TYR A 83 -12.64 3.32 7.85
CA TYR A 83 -12.64 4.64 8.45
C TYR A 83 -13.35 5.65 7.55
N ALA A 84 -13.92 6.70 8.16
CA ALA A 84 -14.77 7.65 7.46
C ALA A 84 -13.92 8.73 6.78
N ASP A 85 -13.75 8.60 5.46
CA ASP A 85 -13.08 9.58 4.62
C ASP A 85 -13.64 9.46 3.20
N ASP A 86 -14.04 10.59 2.63
CA ASP A 86 -14.62 10.67 1.30
C ASP A 86 -13.56 10.44 0.21
N ASP A 87 -12.29 10.70 0.52
CA ASP A 87 -11.20 10.51 -0.40
C ASP A 87 -10.76 9.03 -0.47
N PRO A 88 -10.53 8.47 -1.68
CA PRO A 88 -10.04 7.10 -1.83
C PRO A 88 -8.66 6.90 -1.19
N ASN A 89 -8.60 5.97 -0.24
CA ASN A 89 -7.37 5.58 0.41
C ASN A 89 -7.41 4.13 0.94
N ALA A 90 -6.24 3.53 1.03
CA ALA A 90 -5.99 2.26 1.69
C ALA A 90 -4.57 2.29 2.27
N ALA A 91 -4.35 1.62 3.39
CA ALA A 91 -3.02 1.48 3.99
C ALA A 91 -2.92 0.15 4.74
N ALA A 92 -1.76 -0.52 4.65
CA ALA A 92 -1.39 -1.55 5.61
C ALA A 92 -0.30 -1.04 6.56
N LEU A 93 -0.56 -1.18 7.85
CA LEU A 93 0.44 -0.93 8.88
C LEU A 93 1.39 -2.12 8.97
N ALA A 94 2.56 -1.88 9.55
CA ALA A 94 3.59 -2.90 9.67
C ALA A 94 3.17 -4.08 10.56
N ASP A 95 2.25 -3.85 11.51
CA ASP A 95 1.70 -4.87 12.41
C ASP A 95 0.49 -5.66 11.87
N GLY A 96 0.11 -5.43 10.60
CA GLY A 96 -0.96 -6.17 9.93
C GLY A 96 -2.35 -5.55 10.02
N ARG A 97 -2.52 -4.39 10.68
CA ARG A 97 -3.76 -3.61 10.56
C ARG A 97 -3.87 -2.99 9.17
N ILE A 98 -5.04 -3.12 8.57
CA ILE A 98 -5.31 -2.65 7.21
C ILE A 98 -6.49 -1.70 7.27
N TYR A 99 -6.31 -0.48 6.78
CA TYR A 99 -7.32 0.55 6.78
C TYR A 99 -7.80 0.79 5.35
N LEU A 100 -9.11 0.87 5.18
CA LEU A 100 -9.77 1.19 3.92
C LEU A 100 -10.68 2.39 4.16
N SER A 101 -10.59 3.42 3.33
CA SER A 101 -11.52 4.55 3.44
C SER A 101 -12.88 4.19 2.85
N THR A 102 -13.94 4.84 3.35
CA THR A 102 -15.25 4.75 2.72
C THR A 102 -15.20 5.26 1.27
N GLY A 103 -14.38 6.27 0.97
CA GLY A 103 -14.10 6.78 -0.39
C GLY A 103 -13.57 5.71 -1.34
N MET A 104 -12.67 4.84 -0.88
CA MET A 104 -12.15 3.73 -1.69
C MET A 104 -13.25 2.71 -2.00
N VAL A 105 -14.11 2.41 -1.02
CA VAL A 105 -15.28 1.54 -1.24
C VAL A 105 -16.19 2.11 -2.33
N GLN A 106 -16.44 3.42 -2.33
CA GLN A 106 -17.25 4.08 -3.37
C GLN A 106 -16.62 3.98 -4.75
N TYR A 107 -15.32 4.29 -4.84
CA TYR A 107 -14.58 4.23 -6.10
C TYR A 107 -14.70 2.85 -6.74
N LEU A 108 -14.56 1.79 -5.93
CA LEU A 108 -14.65 0.41 -6.36
C LEU A 108 -16.10 -0.04 -6.65
N ALA A 109 -17.10 0.44 -5.92
CA ALA A 109 -18.48 -0.03 -6.01
C ALA A 109 -19.08 0.01 -7.44
N GLY A 110 -18.72 1.01 -8.24
CA GLY A 110 -19.19 1.16 -9.63
C GLY A 110 -18.43 0.37 -10.68
N ARG A 111 -17.42 -0.40 -10.28
CA ARG A 111 -16.49 -1.02 -11.21
C ARG A 111 -16.81 -2.50 -11.41
N GLY A 112 -16.70 -2.95 -12.65
CA GLY A 112 -16.85 -4.36 -13.01
C GLY A 112 -15.81 -5.21 -12.29
N SER A 113 -14.54 -4.85 -12.38
CA SER A 113 -13.39 -5.54 -11.77
C SER A 113 -13.16 -5.25 -10.29
N ARG A 114 -14.14 -4.72 -9.55
CA ARG A 114 -13.88 -4.11 -8.23
C ARG A 114 -13.21 -5.02 -7.20
N VAL A 115 -13.49 -6.32 -7.22
CA VAL A 115 -12.87 -7.23 -6.26
C VAL A 115 -11.42 -7.52 -6.65
N ASP A 116 -11.14 -7.68 -7.94
CA ASP A 116 -9.77 -7.86 -8.43
C ASP A 116 -8.93 -6.59 -8.20
N GLU A 117 -9.52 -5.42 -8.39
CA GLU A 117 -8.89 -4.13 -8.09
C GLU A 117 -8.68 -3.94 -6.58
N LEU A 118 -9.68 -4.25 -5.75
CA LEU A 118 -9.52 -4.28 -4.29
C LEU A 118 -8.39 -5.24 -3.89
N ALA A 119 -8.37 -6.44 -4.47
CA ALA A 119 -7.35 -7.44 -4.17
C ALA A 119 -5.97 -6.94 -4.54
N PHE A 120 -5.81 -6.24 -5.67
CA PHE A 120 -4.53 -5.64 -6.03
C PHE A 120 -4.12 -4.50 -5.07
N ILE A 121 -5.03 -3.58 -4.74
CA ILE A 121 -4.76 -2.52 -3.76
C ILE A 121 -4.29 -3.13 -2.44
N LEU A 122 -5.05 -4.10 -1.91
CA LEU A 122 -4.70 -4.76 -0.65
C LEU A 122 -3.40 -5.56 -0.76
N ALA A 123 -3.14 -6.23 -1.88
CA ALA A 123 -1.92 -6.98 -2.10
C ALA A 123 -0.68 -6.07 -2.16
N HIS A 124 -0.81 -4.90 -2.78
CA HIS A 124 0.20 -3.84 -2.80
C HIS A 124 0.52 -3.35 -1.39
N GLU A 125 -0.51 -3.05 -0.60
CA GLU A 125 -0.32 -2.65 0.80
C GLU A 125 0.34 -3.76 1.64
N LEU A 126 -0.14 -5.00 1.52
CA LEU A 126 0.48 -6.16 2.17
C LEU A 126 1.95 -6.33 1.76
N ALA A 127 2.29 -6.03 0.50
CA ALA A 127 3.65 -6.13 0.02
C ALA A 127 4.60 -5.14 0.72
N HIS A 128 4.16 -3.92 1.03
CA HIS A 128 4.95 -2.99 1.83
C HIS A 128 5.22 -3.52 3.25
N THR A 129 4.21 -4.12 3.90
CA THR A 129 4.35 -4.77 5.21
C THR A 129 5.28 -5.98 5.15
N VAL A 130 5.14 -6.83 4.13
CA VAL A 130 5.95 -8.05 3.95
C VAL A 130 7.41 -7.69 3.63
N ALA A 131 7.64 -6.72 2.76
CA ALA A 131 8.97 -6.24 2.41
C ALA A 131 9.58 -5.31 3.48
N GLN A 132 8.85 -5.02 4.56
CA GLN A 132 9.29 -4.23 5.72
C GLN A 132 9.89 -2.86 5.32
N HIS A 133 9.27 -2.19 4.35
CA HIS A 133 9.79 -0.95 3.80
C HIS A 133 10.00 0.15 4.84
N LEU A 134 9.09 0.28 5.81
CA LEU A 134 9.20 1.27 6.89
C LEU A 134 10.30 0.91 7.89
N VAL A 135 10.46 -0.37 8.26
CA VAL A 135 11.55 -0.83 9.15
C VAL A 135 12.92 -0.59 8.52
N LYS A 136 13.07 -0.97 7.24
CA LYS A 136 14.31 -0.75 6.48
C LYS A 136 14.65 0.76 6.39
N ARG A 137 13.63 1.60 6.20
CA ARG A 137 13.80 3.06 6.17
C ARG A 137 14.21 3.61 7.53
N TYR A 138 13.53 3.21 8.60
CA TYR A 138 13.87 3.61 9.97
C TYR A 138 15.32 3.29 10.31
N ARG A 139 15.77 2.05 10.05
CA ARG A 139 17.16 1.64 10.31
C ARG A 139 18.17 2.42 9.48
N ARG A 140 17.88 2.67 8.19
CA ARG A 140 18.76 3.49 7.34
C ARG A 140 18.93 4.90 7.93
N LEU A 141 17.83 5.53 8.34
CA LEU A 141 17.86 6.87 8.92
C LEU A 141 18.53 6.89 10.30
N GLN A 142 18.26 5.88 11.14
CA GLN A 142 18.92 5.71 12.44
C GLN A 142 20.44 5.58 12.27
N GLN A 143 20.89 4.76 11.30
CA GLN A 143 22.31 4.63 10.97
C GLN A 143 22.90 5.94 10.45
N GLN A 144 22.18 6.67 9.60
CA GLN A 144 22.62 7.99 9.11
C GLN A 144 22.80 8.99 10.27
N GLN A 145 21.85 9.06 11.20
CA GLN A 145 21.94 9.92 12.37
C GLN A 145 23.11 9.53 13.28
N LEU A 146 23.34 8.23 13.47
CA LEU A 146 24.51 7.73 14.21
C LEU A 146 25.83 8.17 13.53
N MET A 147 25.94 8.03 12.21
CA MET A 147 27.14 8.45 11.48
C MET A 147 27.38 9.96 11.57
N ILE A 148 26.32 10.77 11.53
CA ILE A 148 26.40 12.23 11.73
C ILE A 148 26.89 12.53 13.15
N ALA A 149 26.33 11.86 14.17
CA ALA A 149 26.75 12.03 15.56
C ALA A 149 28.23 11.66 15.77
N LEU A 150 28.68 10.55 15.19
CA LEU A 150 30.07 10.11 15.25
C LEU A 150 31.02 11.10 14.54
N ALA A 151 30.62 11.61 13.38
CA ALA A 151 31.41 12.62 12.65
C ALA A 151 31.52 13.93 13.45
N ALA A 152 30.43 14.38 14.07
CA ALA A 152 30.43 15.56 14.93
C ALA A 152 31.31 15.37 16.18
N ALA A 153 31.25 14.21 16.83
CA ALA A 153 32.13 13.85 17.94
C ALA A 153 33.61 13.84 17.54
N GLY A 154 33.93 13.25 16.38
CA GLY A 154 35.29 13.25 15.83
C GLY A 154 35.81 14.66 15.53
N ALA A 155 34.98 15.53 14.94
CA ALA A 155 35.33 16.92 14.69
C ALA A 155 35.56 17.72 15.99
N ALA A 156 34.72 17.51 17.01
CA ALA A 156 34.88 18.15 18.31
C ALA A 156 36.19 17.72 19.00
N ALA A 157 36.52 16.42 18.97
CA ALA A 157 37.77 15.88 19.54
C ALA A 157 39.04 16.43 18.86
N ALA A 158 38.95 16.82 17.58
CA ALA A 158 40.07 17.39 16.83
C ALA A 158 40.35 18.88 17.15
N THR A 159 39.42 19.57 17.82
CA THR A 159 39.61 20.97 18.24
C THR A 159 40.23 21.05 19.64
N ARG A 160 41.36 21.75 19.79
CA ARG A 160 42.06 21.91 21.08
C ARG A 160 41.29 22.88 21.99
N GLY A 161 40.24 22.40 22.65
CA GLY A 161 39.37 23.14 23.58
C GLY A 161 38.39 22.19 24.31
N ALA A 162 38.89 21.02 24.69
CA ALA A 162 38.17 19.75 24.74
C ALA A 162 37.14 19.53 25.88
N SER A 163 36.79 20.51 26.72
CA SER A 163 35.81 20.26 27.79
C SER A 163 34.37 20.45 27.32
N ASP A 164 34.09 21.54 26.60
CA ASP A 164 32.70 21.95 26.36
C ASP A 164 32.18 21.40 25.03
N ALA A 165 33.00 21.45 23.98
CA ALA A 165 32.64 20.89 22.67
C ALA A 165 32.55 19.35 22.67
N ALA A 166 33.40 18.66 23.43
CA ALA A 166 33.34 17.20 23.56
C ALA A 166 32.14 16.75 24.42
N GLN A 167 31.78 17.50 25.48
CA GLN A 167 30.55 17.26 26.24
C GLN A 167 29.30 17.57 25.42
N GLN A 168 29.34 18.55 24.53
CA GLN A 168 28.20 18.93 23.69
C GLN A 168 28.03 18.01 22.47
N ALA A 169 29.13 17.49 21.90
CA ALA A 169 29.10 16.47 20.85
C ALA A 169 28.71 15.08 21.39
N GLY A 170 29.05 14.75 22.64
CA GLY A 170 28.57 13.55 23.33
C GLY A 170 27.06 13.58 23.67
N ARG A 171 26.38 14.71 23.46
CA ARG A 171 24.95 14.91 23.74
C ARG A 171 24.07 14.89 22.49
N ILE A 172 24.58 14.52 21.32
CA ILE A 172 23.73 14.24 20.15
C ILE A 172 22.98 12.94 20.43
N ALA A 173 21.88 13.05 21.16
CA ALA A 173 20.91 11.99 21.29
C ALA A 173 20.25 11.81 19.92
N VAL A 174 20.24 10.58 19.41
CA VAL A 174 19.40 10.24 18.26
C VAL A 174 17.95 10.42 18.71
N ASP A 175 17.23 11.36 18.11
CA ASP A 175 15.80 11.54 18.35
C ASP A 175 15.02 10.39 17.72
N ALA A 176 15.00 9.25 18.41
CA ALA A 176 14.35 8.04 17.95
C ALA A 176 12.84 8.24 17.77
N VAL A 177 12.22 9.08 18.61
CA VAL A 177 10.77 9.35 18.55
C VAL A 177 10.45 10.21 17.34
N GLY A 178 11.17 11.32 17.12
CA GLY A 178 11.02 12.14 15.92
C GLY A 178 11.26 11.32 14.65
N LEU A 179 12.25 10.43 14.66
CA LEU A 179 12.52 9.57 13.53
C LEU A 179 11.37 8.57 13.23
N LEU A 180 10.75 7.98 14.26
CA LEU A 180 9.59 7.11 14.07
C LEU A 180 8.41 7.88 13.45
N GLN A 181 8.18 9.12 13.89
CA GLN A 181 7.13 9.98 13.34
C GLN A 181 7.40 10.33 11.87
N ASP A 182 8.64 10.70 11.53
CA ASP A 182 9.04 10.98 10.15
C ASP A 182 8.83 9.77 9.24
N VAL A 183 9.21 8.58 9.71
CA VAL A 183 9.03 7.34 8.94
C VAL A 183 7.55 6.99 8.77
N ALA A 184 6.76 7.07 9.84
CA ALA A 184 5.33 6.76 9.83
C ALA A 184 4.54 7.58 8.80
N ASN A 185 4.96 8.83 8.56
CA ASN A 185 4.26 9.77 7.70
C ASN A 185 4.87 9.91 6.29
N SER A 186 5.84 9.06 5.97
CA SER A 186 6.60 9.16 4.71
C SER A 186 6.03 8.27 3.60
N GLY A 187 5.98 8.79 2.37
CA GLY A 187 5.61 7.99 1.18
C GLY A 187 6.74 7.06 0.72
N TYR A 188 6.47 6.12 -0.17
CA TYR A 188 7.46 5.13 -0.61
C TYR A 188 8.33 5.63 -1.77
N SER A 189 9.56 5.12 -1.88
CA SER A 189 10.42 5.40 -3.05
C SER A 189 9.91 4.65 -4.28
N GLN A 190 10.32 5.07 -5.47
CA GLN A 190 9.93 4.39 -6.70
C GLN A 190 10.36 2.92 -6.71
N GLU A 191 11.54 2.59 -6.17
CA GLU A 191 12.01 1.21 -6.06
C GLU A 191 11.12 0.38 -5.13
N GLN A 192 10.67 0.98 -4.01
CA GLN A 192 9.76 0.35 -3.07
C GLN A 192 8.37 0.14 -3.69
N GLU A 193 7.87 1.09 -4.48
CA GLU A 193 6.62 0.92 -5.22
C GLU A 193 6.72 -0.18 -6.27
N LEU A 194 7.83 -0.26 -7.03
CA LEU A 194 8.05 -1.33 -8.02
C LEU A 194 8.17 -2.72 -7.38
N GLU A 195 8.81 -2.81 -6.21
CA GLU A 195 8.86 -4.03 -5.41
C GLU A 195 7.46 -4.44 -4.94
N ALA A 196 6.69 -3.48 -4.41
CA ALA A 196 5.32 -3.73 -3.95
C ALA A 196 4.37 -4.11 -5.10
N ASP A 197 4.49 -3.46 -6.25
CA ASP A 197 3.75 -3.78 -7.48
C ASP A 197 4.01 -5.24 -7.91
N GLN A 198 5.27 -5.66 -7.95
CA GLN A 198 5.66 -7.02 -8.33
C GLN A 198 5.14 -8.08 -7.36
N LEU A 199 5.32 -7.84 -6.06
CA LEU A 199 4.81 -8.68 -4.98
C LEU A 199 3.28 -8.75 -5.02
N GLY A 200 2.62 -7.61 -5.21
CA GLY A 200 1.18 -7.49 -5.34
C GLY A 200 0.64 -8.36 -6.46
N ILE A 201 1.21 -8.27 -7.66
CA ILE A 201 0.87 -9.14 -8.80
C ILE A 201 1.07 -10.63 -8.47
N ARG A 202 2.16 -10.97 -7.79
CA ARG A 202 2.41 -12.35 -7.37
C ARG A 202 1.36 -12.84 -6.39
N TYR A 203 0.97 -12.03 -5.41
CA TYR A 203 -0.01 -12.41 -4.40
C TYR A 203 -1.41 -12.52 -5.00
N VAL A 204 -1.88 -11.55 -5.79
CA VAL A 204 -3.20 -11.65 -6.44
C VAL A 204 -3.27 -12.88 -7.36
N SER A 205 -2.20 -13.15 -8.11
CA SER A 205 -2.12 -14.33 -8.97
C SER A 205 -2.17 -15.65 -8.18
N ARG A 206 -1.37 -15.79 -7.11
CA ARG A 206 -1.38 -16.97 -6.24
C ARG A 206 -2.70 -17.14 -5.49
N ALA A 207 -3.33 -16.03 -5.13
CA ALA A 207 -4.64 -16.00 -4.53
C ALA A 207 -5.76 -16.23 -5.55
N GLY A 208 -5.51 -16.26 -6.87
CA GLY A 208 -6.51 -16.54 -7.89
C GLY A 208 -7.32 -15.33 -8.38
N PHE A 209 -6.98 -14.12 -7.95
CA PHE A 209 -7.53 -12.87 -8.47
C PHE A 209 -6.86 -12.49 -9.80
N ALA A 210 -7.54 -11.66 -10.61
CA ALA A 210 -7.06 -11.25 -11.93
C ALA A 210 -5.91 -10.23 -11.84
N PRO A 211 -4.67 -10.58 -12.23
CA PRO A 211 -3.53 -9.65 -12.11
C PRO A 211 -3.63 -8.43 -13.02
N ARG A 212 -4.43 -8.52 -14.09
CA ARG A 212 -4.63 -7.44 -15.06
C ARG A 212 -5.34 -6.22 -14.46
N ALA A 213 -6.12 -6.40 -13.40
CA ALA A 213 -6.79 -5.31 -12.68
C ALA A 213 -5.80 -4.26 -12.14
N ALA A 214 -4.53 -4.63 -11.91
CA ALA A 214 -3.47 -3.70 -11.54
C ALA A 214 -3.20 -2.63 -12.62
N LEU A 215 -3.17 -3.04 -13.89
CA LEU A 215 -2.93 -2.13 -15.02
C LEU A 215 -4.10 -1.18 -15.23
N ASP A 216 -5.33 -1.69 -15.05
CA ASP A 216 -6.55 -0.89 -15.15
C ASP A 216 -6.59 0.16 -14.05
N LEU A 217 -6.25 -0.22 -12.81
CA LEU A 217 -6.15 0.70 -11.67
C LEU A 217 -5.13 1.81 -11.92
N LEU A 218 -3.90 1.46 -12.31
CA LEU A 218 -2.86 2.44 -12.60
C LEU A 218 -3.22 3.34 -13.80
N GLN A 219 -3.90 2.81 -14.82
CA GLN A 219 -4.41 3.62 -15.93
C GLN A 219 -5.38 4.69 -15.44
N ASP A 220 -6.25 4.35 -14.51
CA ASP A 220 -7.26 5.27 -14.02
C ASP A 220 -6.67 6.29 -13.06
N PHE A 221 -5.71 5.89 -12.22
CA PHE A 221 -4.96 6.85 -11.41
C PHE A 221 -4.22 7.89 -12.25
N SER A 222 -3.77 7.54 -13.46
CA SER A 222 -3.16 8.51 -14.38
C SER A 222 -4.13 9.55 -14.94
N ARG A 223 -5.44 9.40 -14.74
CA ARG A 223 -6.50 10.28 -15.28
C ARG A 223 -7.03 11.27 -14.26
N PHE A 224 -6.63 11.16 -12.99
CA PHE A 224 -7.05 12.10 -11.96
C PHE A 224 -6.03 13.23 -11.83
N ASP A 225 -6.51 14.47 -11.98
CA ASP A 225 -5.71 15.68 -11.74
C ASP A 225 -5.47 15.97 -10.25
N TYR A 226 -6.26 15.34 -9.37
CA TYR A 226 -6.15 15.46 -7.92
C TYR A 226 -5.46 14.23 -7.34
N PRO A 227 -4.30 14.36 -6.67
CA PRO A 227 -3.67 13.23 -6.01
C PRO A 227 -4.47 12.88 -4.75
N TRP A 228 -5.36 11.90 -4.87
CA TRP A 228 -6.01 11.28 -3.70
C TRP A 228 -4.97 10.92 -2.63
N PRO A 229 -5.34 10.86 -1.33
CA PRO A 229 -4.41 10.50 -0.26
C PRO A 229 -3.57 9.27 -0.56
N PHE A 230 -4.15 8.23 -1.17
CA PHE A 230 -3.43 7.06 -1.67
C PHE A 230 -2.27 7.43 -2.60
N MET A 231 -2.50 8.30 -3.57
CA MET A 231 -1.48 8.73 -4.55
C MET A 231 -0.39 9.62 -3.93
N ARG A 232 -0.61 10.19 -2.74
CA ARG A 232 0.41 10.97 -2.02
C ARG A 232 1.46 10.05 -1.38
N THR A 233 1.05 8.90 -0.86
CA THR A 233 1.95 7.89 -0.29
C THR A 233 2.45 6.89 -1.35
N HIS A 234 1.67 6.67 -2.40
CA HIS A 234 1.95 5.79 -3.54
C HIS A 234 1.90 6.56 -4.87
N PRO A 235 2.90 7.40 -5.19
CA PRO A 235 2.87 8.19 -6.41
C PRO A 235 2.71 7.32 -7.66
N TYR A 236 1.75 7.68 -8.51
CA TYR A 236 1.69 7.14 -9.85
C TYR A 236 2.91 7.64 -10.65
N THR A 237 3.55 6.73 -11.38
CA THR A 237 4.54 7.08 -12.39
C THR A 237 4.33 6.21 -13.62
N SER A 238 4.62 6.74 -14.82
CA SER A 238 4.61 5.94 -16.05
C SER A 238 5.55 4.74 -15.95
N VAL A 239 6.65 4.86 -15.19
CA VAL A 239 7.60 3.78 -14.98
C VAL A 239 6.97 2.57 -14.28
N ARG A 240 6.12 2.79 -13.27
CA ARG A 240 5.40 1.69 -12.59
C ARG A 240 4.50 0.92 -13.54
N ARG A 241 3.73 1.66 -14.35
CA ARG A 241 2.83 1.07 -15.36
C ARG A 241 3.62 0.26 -16.38
N ASP A 242 4.63 0.87 -17.01
CA ASP A 242 5.46 0.23 -18.03
C ASP A 242 6.16 -1.02 -17.48
N TYR A 243 6.61 -0.96 -16.23
CA TYR A 243 7.20 -2.10 -15.54
C TYR A 243 6.18 -3.23 -15.34
N LEU A 244 4.99 -2.93 -14.80
CA LEU A 244 3.96 -3.94 -14.60
C LEU A 244 3.48 -4.57 -15.90
N GLU A 245 3.37 -3.78 -16.98
CA GLU A 245 2.98 -4.28 -18.30
C GLU A 245 4.01 -5.30 -18.83
N ARG A 246 5.31 -4.99 -18.71
CA ARG A 246 6.39 -5.92 -19.07
C ARG A 246 6.42 -7.14 -18.15
N TYR A 247 6.32 -6.94 -16.84
CA TYR A 247 6.33 -8.02 -15.87
C TYR A 247 5.18 -8.99 -16.11
N LEU A 248 3.99 -8.48 -16.40
CA LEU A 248 2.86 -9.32 -16.79
C LEU A 248 3.12 -10.02 -18.12
N ALA A 249 3.64 -9.35 -19.14
CA ALA A 249 3.93 -10.00 -20.44
C ALA A 249 4.94 -11.14 -20.31
N GLU A 250 6.03 -10.93 -19.57
CA GLU A 250 7.08 -11.92 -19.31
C GLU A 250 6.56 -13.08 -18.47
N THR A 251 5.86 -12.75 -17.39
CA THR A 251 5.39 -13.77 -16.43
C THR A 251 4.11 -14.44 -16.88
N SER A 252 3.34 -13.92 -17.85
CA SER A 252 2.16 -14.59 -18.44
C SER A 252 2.49 -15.93 -19.11
N SER A 253 3.77 -16.15 -19.46
CA SER A 253 4.26 -17.43 -19.95
C SER A 253 4.45 -18.49 -18.85
N GLY A 254 4.56 -18.09 -17.57
CA GLY A 254 4.80 -18.95 -16.41
C GLY A 254 3.79 -18.84 -15.25
N ILE A 255 3.00 -17.76 -15.20
CA ILE A 255 1.86 -17.58 -14.31
C ILE A 255 0.76 -18.50 -14.84
N ARG A 256 0.61 -19.66 -14.18
CA ARG A 256 -0.62 -20.44 -14.26
C ARG A 256 -1.72 -19.66 -13.53
N TYR A 257 -2.24 -18.60 -14.14
CA TYR A 257 -3.55 -18.09 -13.80
C TYR A 257 -4.55 -19.16 -14.23
N ARG A 258 -4.81 -20.08 -13.32
CA ARG A 258 -6.04 -20.86 -13.33
C ARG A 258 -6.96 -20.12 -12.38
N PRO A 259 -8.17 -19.72 -12.80
CA PRO A 259 -9.20 -19.37 -11.83
C PRO A 259 -9.32 -20.59 -10.90
N THR A 260 -8.72 -20.52 -9.71
CA THR A 260 -8.83 -21.59 -8.69
C THR A 260 -10.17 -21.53 -7.97
N HIS A 261 -10.94 -20.50 -8.31
CA HIS A 261 -12.33 -20.31 -8.00
C HIS A 261 -13.17 -21.35 -8.76
N PRO A 262 -13.92 -22.25 -8.08
CA PRO A 262 -15.03 -22.92 -8.74
C PRO A 262 -15.91 -21.86 -9.42
N ALA A 263 -16.62 -22.18 -10.50
CA ALA A 263 -17.47 -21.23 -11.24
C ALA A 263 -18.51 -20.48 -10.36
N ASN A 264 -18.65 -20.89 -9.10
CA ASN A 264 -19.55 -20.34 -8.09
C ASN A 264 -18.84 -19.46 -7.03
N ASP A 265 -17.51 -19.37 -7.05
CA ASP A 265 -16.72 -18.55 -6.12
C ASP A 265 -16.68 -17.11 -6.62
N ARG A 266 -17.67 -16.38 -6.10
CA ARG A 266 -18.34 -15.23 -6.69
C ARG A 266 -17.58 -13.91 -6.50
N TYR A 267 -16.28 -13.89 -6.77
CA TYR A 267 -15.55 -12.63 -7.01
C TYR A 267 -15.74 -12.16 -8.46
N LEU A 268 -16.96 -12.35 -8.94
CA LEU A 268 -17.46 -11.99 -10.25
C LEU A 268 -17.24 -10.49 -10.46
N ILE A 269 -16.93 -10.13 -11.71
CA ILE A 269 -17.54 -8.95 -12.30
C ILE A 269 -19.03 -9.08 -12.04
N PRO A 270 -19.59 -8.36 -11.06
CA PRO A 270 -21.01 -8.52 -10.74
C PRO A 270 -21.84 -8.28 -11.98
N ASP A 271 -22.93 -9.03 -12.09
CA ASP A 271 -24.03 -8.60 -12.92
C ASP A 271 -24.49 -7.18 -12.53
N VAL A 272 -25.20 -6.52 -13.43
CA VAL A 272 -25.67 -5.14 -13.25
C VAL A 272 -26.51 -4.98 -11.97
N GLU A 273 -27.24 -6.00 -11.55
CA GLU A 273 -28.06 -5.96 -10.34
C GLU A 273 -27.20 -5.96 -9.06
N ALA A 274 -26.16 -6.78 -9.02
CA ALA A 274 -25.19 -6.78 -7.93
C ALA A 274 -24.36 -5.48 -7.91
N GLN A 275 -24.04 -4.87 -9.06
CA GLN A 275 -23.45 -3.52 -9.11
C GLN A 275 -24.40 -2.47 -8.53
N ARG A 276 -25.67 -2.51 -8.93
CA ARG A 276 -26.70 -1.60 -8.42
C ARG A 276 -26.87 -1.74 -6.90
N LYS A 277 -26.89 -2.97 -6.39
CA LYS A 277 -26.96 -3.23 -4.94
C LYS A 277 -25.72 -2.69 -4.22
N ALA A 278 -24.54 -2.95 -4.75
CA ALA A 278 -23.27 -2.48 -4.20
C ALA A 278 -23.21 -0.95 -4.11
N LEU A 279 -23.60 -0.25 -5.18
CA LEU A 279 -23.67 1.21 -5.22
C LEU A 279 -24.69 1.77 -4.22
N ARG A 280 -25.86 1.13 -4.07
CA ARG A 280 -26.86 1.52 -3.06
C ARG A 280 -26.38 1.30 -1.63
N GLU A 281 -25.62 0.23 -1.38
CA GLU A 281 -24.97 -0.01 -0.08
C GLU A 281 -23.94 1.08 0.21
N ALA A 282 -23.07 1.41 -0.75
CA ALA A 282 -22.11 2.49 -0.63
C ALA A 282 -22.80 3.85 -0.38
N GLN A 283 -23.93 4.14 -1.04
CA GLN A 283 -24.66 5.40 -0.85
C GLN A 283 -25.15 5.60 0.59
N ARG A 284 -25.44 4.52 1.33
CA ARG A 284 -25.90 4.59 2.73
C ARG A 284 -24.81 5.06 3.69
N LEU A 285 -23.55 5.05 3.26
CA LEU A 285 -22.43 5.54 4.04
C LEU A 285 -22.36 7.09 4.08
N TYR A 286 -23.17 7.78 3.27
CA TYR A 286 -23.06 9.23 3.09
C TYR A 286 -24.37 9.99 3.30
N PRO A 287 -24.30 11.24 3.82
CA PRO A 287 -25.43 12.14 3.83
C PRO A 287 -25.95 12.37 2.41
N ARG A 288 -27.27 12.30 2.26
CA ARG A 288 -27.95 12.51 0.97
C ARG A 288 -27.62 13.90 0.44
N GLY A 289 -27.18 13.99 -0.82
CA GLY A 289 -26.84 15.24 -1.50
C GLY A 289 -25.36 15.66 -1.40
N SER A 290 -24.53 14.97 -0.62
CA SER A 290 -23.06 15.15 -0.65
C SER A 290 -22.49 14.84 -2.04
N VAL A 291 -21.29 15.34 -2.34
CA VAL A 291 -20.58 15.09 -3.61
C VAL A 291 -20.39 13.59 -3.84
N SER A 292 -19.95 12.87 -2.80
CA SER A 292 -19.85 11.41 -2.74
C SER A 292 -21.17 10.71 -3.08
N TRP A 293 -22.28 11.11 -2.42
CA TRP A 293 -23.60 10.56 -2.71
C TRP A 293 -24.05 10.80 -4.15
N GLN A 294 -23.80 12.00 -4.69
CA GLN A 294 -24.13 12.36 -6.07
C GLN A 294 -23.28 11.59 -7.10
N ASN A 295 -21.99 11.33 -6.80
CA ASN A 295 -21.12 10.49 -7.62
C ASN A 295 -21.69 9.08 -7.77
N LEU A 296 -22.05 8.44 -6.66
CA LEU A 296 -22.66 7.12 -6.65
C LEU A 296 -24.03 7.12 -7.36
N GLN A 297 -24.79 8.20 -7.22
CA GLN A 297 -26.07 8.36 -7.91
C GLN A 297 -25.89 8.40 -9.43
N ARG A 298 -24.88 9.12 -9.94
CA ARG A 298 -24.53 9.12 -11.37
C ARG A 298 -24.12 7.74 -11.87
N GLN A 299 -23.38 6.97 -11.07
CA GLN A 299 -22.99 5.60 -11.41
C GLN A 299 -24.22 4.68 -11.46
N LEU A 300 -25.16 4.81 -10.52
CA LEU A 300 -26.44 4.09 -10.54
C LEU A 300 -27.24 4.40 -11.80
N GLU A 301 -27.36 5.68 -12.16
CA GLU A 301 -28.06 6.12 -13.38
C GLU A 301 -27.38 5.63 -14.67
N ALA A 302 -26.06 5.44 -14.65
CA ALA A 302 -25.33 4.88 -15.78
C ALA A 302 -25.61 3.38 -15.99
N LEU A 303 -25.94 2.64 -14.93
CA LEU A 303 -26.34 1.23 -15.03
C LEU A 303 -27.77 1.04 -15.58
N ASP A 304 -28.57 2.10 -15.58
CA ASP A 304 -29.95 2.09 -16.06
C ASP A 304 -30.05 2.47 -17.56
N ARG A 305 -28.93 2.84 -18.20
CA ARG A 305 -28.80 3.17 -19.63
C ARG A 305 -28.21 2.01 -20.42
#